data_AF-A0A7C2XJN7-F1
#
_entry.id   AF-A0A7C2XJN7-F1
#
_cell.length_a   1.000
_cell.length_b   1.000
_cell.length_c   1.000
_cell.angle_alpha   90.00
_cell.angle_beta   90.00
_cell.angle_gamma   90.00
#
_symmetry.space_group_name_H-M   'P 1'
#
loop_
_entity.id
_entity.type
_entity.pdbx_description
1 polymer ?
#
loop_
_entity_poly.entity_id
_entity_poly.type
_entity_poly.pdbx_seq_one_letter_code
_entity_poly.pdbx_strand_id
1 'polypeptide(L)'
;MFNKTQISLVLSMVVILTAACGAETETGLPQLAEGYPVDPEFLGYYNHLNQITPFGQAISPLFSYQNYKYQYIVAGLMVYDQLAPADQRFSLAPLGLDMGIREPNVEKPPQPDVLYIDGHVVYQDFVSTFNRLGGIKVVGRPLTEARYNPSKRRFEQYFENLGFYQIEGDARGEVHLLAYGVWKCDASCRQPPVHNALVILPKRVDVRFLDAVNRLDIEFTGVPITDAYLAPDGYVEQVFENVVLILDPNYPGRVFLRPVNEKLGILHAPLSPPSEDPNLYFYPIQENLGYNIPIQFLNYMAMHGGPEVSGPPIDEFTEIDDTTSRQCFTNLCLEKHDDLEEAFSIRPMALGYQYIEIDATSGIPNGPPAQPTPQVQTTPQPQNQPLAEQTEAYQASTMVSEISIEVSQISEMVAPNQGQEVTVTVFEDGKPVRMVEPDITVTLPDGNKRTHYMNPTRENGQTSYTFAPFNAPSGTVISYKVCVSAPFEGRFCILDHYIIWTNP
;
A
#
# COMPACT_ATOMS: atom_id res chain seq x y z
N MET A 1 54.48 45.66 -56.63
CA MET A 1 53.82 45.93 -57.93
C MET A 1 52.62 45.00 -58.06
N PHE A 2 51.41 45.54 -58.14
CA PHE A 2 50.18 44.81 -58.41
C PHE A 2 50.08 44.41 -59.89
N ASN A 3 49.49 43.23 -60.18
CA ASN A 3 48.58 42.97 -61.30
C ASN A 3 47.96 41.56 -61.09
N LYS A 4 46.65 41.38 -60.81
CA LYS A 4 45.43 41.65 -61.59
C LYS A 4 45.40 41.00 -62.99
N THR A 5 45.50 39.67 -63.05
CA THR A 5 45.15 38.90 -64.27
C THR A 5 44.85 37.41 -64.00
N GLN A 6 44.19 37.07 -62.88
CA GLN A 6 43.59 35.73 -62.69
C GLN A 6 42.17 35.79 -62.10
N ILE A 7 41.43 36.85 -62.42
CA ILE A 7 39.99 36.95 -62.19
C ILE A 7 39.33 36.83 -63.57
N SER A 8 39.31 35.63 -64.14
CA SER A 8 38.42 35.32 -65.29
C SER A 8 38.31 33.84 -65.66
N LEU A 9 38.95 32.91 -64.94
CA LEU A 9 38.94 31.48 -65.31
C LEU A 9 38.51 30.52 -64.18
N VAL A 10 37.92 31.04 -63.12
CA VAL A 10 37.27 30.22 -62.06
C VAL A 10 35.74 30.38 -62.07
N LEU A 11 35.21 31.32 -62.86
CA LEU A 11 33.76 31.64 -62.89
C LEU A 11 32.95 30.85 -63.93
N SER A 12 33.52 29.81 -64.56
CA SER A 12 32.77 28.96 -65.51
C SER A 12 32.75 27.47 -65.14
N MET A 13 33.23 27.11 -63.95
CA MET A 13 33.15 25.75 -63.39
C MET A 13 32.41 25.74 -62.05
N VAL A 14 31.40 26.61 -61.91
CA VAL A 14 30.51 26.70 -60.73
C VAL A 14 29.03 26.59 -61.12
N VAL A 15 28.70 26.40 -62.41
CA VAL A 15 27.30 26.44 -62.89
C VAL A 15 26.77 25.07 -63.35
N ILE A 16 27.50 23.97 -63.17
CA ILE A 16 27.00 22.61 -63.52
C ILE A 16 27.20 21.63 -62.36
N LEU A 17 26.68 21.97 -61.17
CA LEU A 17 26.51 21.03 -60.05
C LEU A 17 25.16 21.21 -59.30
N THR A 18 24.17 21.89 -59.88
CA THR A 18 22.84 22.10 -59.26
C THR A 18 21.72 21.35 -59.99
N ALA A 19 21.87 20.05 -60.22
CA ALA A 19 20.77 19.20 -60.71
C ALA A 19 20.99 17.72 -60.34
N ALA A 20 21.14 17.44 -59.05
CA ALA A 20 21.00 16.09 -58.50
C ALA A 20 20.79 16.12 -56.97
N CYS A 21 19.74 16.82 -56.50
CA CYS A 21 19.09 16.38 -55.27
C CYS A 21 17.88 15.57 -55.71
N GLY A 22 18.00 14.25 -55.63
CA GLY A 22 16.82 13.40 -55.51
C GLY A 22 16.06 13.88 -54.28
N ALA A 23 14.75 14.08 -54.43
CA ALA A 23 13.86 14.27 -53.31
C ALA A 23 13.86 12.95 -52.52
N GLU A 24 14.79 12.84 -51.57
CA GLU A 24 14.57 11.98 -50.42
C GLU A 24 13.27 12.48 -49.79
N THR A 25 12.25 11.65 -49.93
CA THR A 25 11.02 11.82 -49.19
C THR A 25 11.47 11.68 -47.74
N GLU A 26 11.68 12.81 -47.06
CA GLU A 26 11.67 12.82 -45.61
C GLU A 26 10.35 12.14 -45.25
N THR A 27 10.44 10.89 -44.83
CA THR A 27 9.41 10.26 -44.05
C THR A 27 9.33 11.10 -42.81
N GLY A 28 8.49 12.15 -42.88
CA GLY A 28 8.10 12.90 -41.72
C GLY A 28 7.74 11.89 -40.65
N LEU A 29 8.27 12.10 -39.44
CA LEU A 29 7.71 11.51 -38.24
C LEU A 29 6.18 11.52 -38.41
N PRO A 30 5.47 10.39 -38.20
CA PRO A 30 4.03 10.39 -38.35
C PRO A 30 3.49 11.56 -37.54
N GLN A 31 2.90 12.52 -38.26
CA GLN A 31 2.27 13.69 -37.67
C GLN A 31 1.29 13.14 -36.64
N LEU A 32 1.57 13.37 -35.35
CA LEU A 32 0.69 13.00 -34.25
C LEU A 32 -0.71 13.44 -34.65
N ALA A 33 -1.64 12.50 -34.75
CA ALA A 33 -3.00 12.78 -35.21
C ALA A 33 -3.52 13.99 -34.43
N GLU A 34 -3.82 15.08 -35.14
CA GLU A 34 -4.52 16.24 -34.57
C GLU A 34 -5.74 15.71 -33.82
N GLY A 35 -5.94 16.18 -32.58
CA GLY A 35 -7.06 15.75 -31.74
C GLY A 35 -8.40 15.89 -32.47
N TYR A 36 -9.41 15.13 -32.05
CA TYR A 36 -10.72 15.25 -32.67
C TYR A 36 -11.33 16.62 -32.35
N PRO A 37 -12.06 17.26 -33.28
CA PRO A 37 -12.80 18.47 -32.94
C PRO A 37 -13.96 18.13 -32.01
N VAL A 38 -14.25 19.01 -31.07
CA VAL A 38 -15.49 18.93 -30.27
C VAL A 38 -16.67 19.16 -31.21
N ASP A 39 -17.65 18.26 -31.18
CA ASP A 39 -18.84 18.37 -32.01
C ASP A 39 -19.64 19.63 -31.64
N PRO A 40 -20.23 20.37 -32.61
CA PRO A 40 -21.01 21.56 -32.34
C PRO A 40 -22.14 21.37 -31.31
N GLU A 41 -22.72 20.17 -31.22
CA GLU A 41 -23.75 19.86 -30.21
C GLU A 41 -23.19 20.00 -28.78
N PHE A 42 -21.93 19.63 -28.55
CA PHE A 42 -21.28 19.68 -27.24
C PHE A 42 -20.51 20.98 -26.95
N LEU A 43 -20.23 21.80 -27.97
CA LEU A 43 -19.28 22.91 -27.87
C LEU A 43 -19.62 23.89 -26.73
N GLY A 44 -20.90 24.24 -26.55
CA GLY A 44 -21.32 25.13 -25.47
C GLY A 44 -21.08 24.55 -24.08
N TYR A 45 -21.44 23.28 -23.89
CA TYR A 45 -21.23 22.54 -22.65
C TYR A 45 -19.74 22.38 -22.33
N TYR A 46 -18.95 21.95 -23.32
CA TYR A 46 -17.50 21.80 -23.21
C TYR A 46 -16.79 23.12 -22.86
N ASN A 47 -17.15 24.23 -23.53
CA ASN A 47 -16.54 25.53 -23.27
C ASN A 47 -16.92 26.09 -21.89
N HIS A 48 -18.11 25.77 -21.38
CA HIS A 48 -18.50 26.15 -20.02
C HIS A 48 -17.64 25.44 -18.97
N LEU A 49 -17.46 24.12 -19.12
CA LEU A 49 -16.66 23.31 -18.20
C LEU A 49 -15.18 23.73 -18.19
N ASN A 50 -14.59 23.99 -19.36
CA ASN A 50 -13.17 24.39 -19.48
C ASN A 50 -12.85 25.78 -18.91
N GLN A 51 -13.85 26.60 -18.56
CA GLN A 51 -13.62 27.86 -17.84
C GLN A 51 -13.27 27.64 -16.35
N ILE A 52 -13.54 26.44 -15.83
CA ILE A 52 -13.36 26.12 -14.40
C ILE A 52 -12.06 25.37 -14.19
N THR A 53 -11.86 24.26 -14.90
CA THR A 53 -10.62 23.47 -14.96
C THR A 53 -10.51 22.83 -16.36
N PRO A 54 -9.30 22.60 -16.91
CA PRO A 54 -9.15 21.99 -18.22
C PRO A 54 -9.64 20.53 -18.27
N PHE A 55 -10.56 20.22 -19.19
CA PHE A 55 -11.05 18.85 -19.44
C PHE A 55 -10.23 18.07 -20.47
N GLY A 56 -9.32 18.78 -21.15
CA GLY A 56 -8.54 18.27 -22.27
C GLY A 56 -9.37 18.07 -23.54
N GLN A 57 -8.67 17.86 -24.66
CA GLN A 57 -9.28 17.81 -25.99
C GLN A 57 -10.23 16.63 -26.20
N ALA A 58 -11.05 16.70 -27.24
CA ALA A 58 -11.81 15.55 -27.70
C ALA A 58 -10.88 14.48 -28.29
N ILE A 59 -11.14 13.23 -27.92
CA ILE A 59 -10.32 12.06 -28.26
C ILE A 59 -11.10 11.04 -29.09
N SER A 60 -12.38 11.29 -29.38
CA SER A 60 -13.19 10.49 -30.30
C SER A 60 -14.01 11.37 -31.25
N PRO A 61 -14.46 10.83 -32.39
CA PRO A 61 -15.56 11.43 -33.13
C PRO A 61 -16.86 11.37 -32.31
N LEU A 62 -17.89 12.09 -32.76
CA LEU A 62 -19.25 11.93 -32.28
C LEU A 62 -19.75 10.52 -32.64
N PHE A 63 -20.36 9.82 -31.69
CA PHE A 63 -21.05 8.56 -31.93
C PHE A 63 -22.41 8.55 -31.24
N SER A 64 -23.29 7.66 -31.68
CA SER A 64 -24.65 7.55 -31.14
C SER A 64 -24.92 6.12 -30.71
N TYR A 65 -25.58 5.97 -29.58
CA TYR A 65 -26.08 4.69 -29.11
C TYR A 65 -27.47 4.91 -28.52
N GLN A 66 -28.47 4.24 -29.11
CA GLN A 66 -29.89 4.49 -28.83
C GLN A 66 -30.25 5.98 -29.06
N ASN A 67 -30.89 6.63 -28.08
CA ASN A 67 -31.31 8.04 -28.18
C ASN A 67 -30.24 9.03 -27.71
N TYR A 68 -29.05 8.55 -27.37
CA TYR A 68 -27.97 9.36 -26.84
C TYR A 68 -26.89 9.61 -27.89
N LYS A 69 -26.33 10.82 -27.86
CA LYS A 69 -25.07 11.12 -28.55
C LYS A 69 -23.95 11.21 -27.53
N TYR A 70 -22.75 10.82 -27.95
CA TYR A 70 -21.60 10.69 -27.09
C TYR A 70 -20.34 11.23 -27.77
N GLN A 71 -19.46 11.82 -26.98
CA GLN A 71 -18.10 12.15 -27.41
C GLN A 71 -17.13 12.06 -26.25
N TYR A 72 -16.04 11.32 -26.42
CA TYR A 72 -14.97 11.26 -25.44
C TYR A 72 -14.10 12.52 -25.49
N ILE A 73 -13.76 13.01 -24.30
CA ILE A 73 -12.73 14.01 -24.01
C ILE A 73 -11.71 13.39 -23.07
N VAL A 74 -10.53 14.00 -22.87
CA VAL A 74 -9.49 13.40 -22.03
C VAL A 74 -10.03 13.04 -20.63
N ALA A 75 -10.72 13.98 -19.98
CA ALA A 75 -11.22 13.81 -18.61
C ALA A 75 -12.52 12.99 -18.50
N GLY A 76 -13.20 12.61 -19.58
CA GLY A 76 -14.49 11.92 -19.46
C GLY A 76 -15.23 11.64 -20.76
N LEU A 77 -16.52 11.35 -20.64
CA LEU A 77 -17.42 11.07 -21.77
C LEU A 77 -18.62 12.02 -21.69
N MET A 78 -18.74 12.93 -22.64
CA MET A 78 -19.91 13.80 -22.74
C MET A 78 -21.10 13.02 -23.29
N VAL A 79 -22.27 13.24 -22.70
CA VAL A 79 -23.53 12.59 -23.06
C VAL A 79 -24.56 13.66 -23.41
N TYR A 80 -25.25 13.45 -24.52
CA TYR A 80 -26.39 14.27 -24.94
C TYR A 80 -27.65 13.42 -25.04
N ASP A 81 -28.67 13.78 -24.27
CA ASP A 81 -30.02 13.19 -24.31
C ASP A 81 -31.01 14.20 -24.93
N GLN A 82 -31.49 13.89 -26.13
CA GLN A 82 -32.43 14.77 -26.83
C GLN A 82 -33.82 14.83 -26.17
N LEU A 83 -34.20 13.78 -25.42
CA LEU A 83 -35.51 13.66 -24.79
C LEU A 83 -35.53 14.28 -23.39
N ALA A 84 -34.37 14.59 -22.81
CA ALA A 84 -34.27 15.21 -21.49
C ALA A 84 -34.72 16.69 -21.50
N PRO A 85 -35.20 17.20 -20.34
CA PRO A 85 -35.39 18.63 -20.10
C PRO A 85 -34.13 19.43 -20.41
N ALA A 86 -34.28 20.69 -20.84
CA ALA A 86 -33.16 21.50 -21.36
C ALA A 86 -31.95 21.59 -20.41
N ASP A 87 -32.19 21.60 -19.09
CA ASP A 87 -31.18 21.64 -18.02
C ASP A 87 -30.52 20.29 -17.72
N GLN A 88 -30.98 19.21 -18.36
CA GLN A 88 -30.52 17.83 -18.16
C GLN A 88 -30.06 17.15 -19.45
N ARG A 89 -30.10 17.88 -20.59
CA ARG A 89 -29.70 17.33 -21.88
C ARG A 89 -28.23 16.99 -21.97
N PHE A 90 -27.39 17.65 -21.19
CA PHE A 90 -25.95 17.45 -21.18
C PHE A 90 -25.50 16.93 -19.83
N SER A 91 -24.68 15.87 -19.86
CA SER A 91 -24.06 15.31 -18.67
C SER A 91 -22.72 14.67 -19.01
N LEU A 92 -22.01 14.22 -17.98
CA LEU A 92 -20.87 13.33 -18.10
C LEU A 92 -21.30 11.92 -17.70
N ALA A 93 -20.83 10.92 -18.46
CA ALA A 93 -21.08 9.53 -18.11
C ALA A 93 -20.32 9.14 -16.83
N PRO A 94 -20.85 8.22 -16.01
CA PRO A 94 -20.26 7.83 -14.74
C PRO A 94 -19.11 6.82 -14.93
N LEU A 95 -18.04 7.23 -15.60
CA LEU A 95 -16.91 6.35 -15.94
C LEU A 95 -16.17 5.82 -14.71
N GLY A 96 -16.22 6.50 -13.57
CA GLY A 96 -15.64 6.01 -12.31
C GLY A 96 -16.32 4.73 -11.82
N LEU A 97 -17.63 4.59 -12.02
CA LEU A 97 -18.35 3.36 -11.69
C LEU A 97 -17.90 2.17 -12.55
N ASP A 98 -17.55 2.43 -13.82
CA ASP A 98 -17.05 1.41 -14.74
C ASP A 98 -15.66 0.89 -14.32
N MET A 99 -14.89 1.68 -13.56
CA MET A 99 -13.58 1.26 -13.04
C MET A 99 -13.69 0.25 -11.90
N GLY A 100 -14.87 0.11 -11.28
CA GLY A 100 -15.07 -0.75 -10.12
C GLY A 100 -14.33 -0.27 -8.87
N ILE A 101 -13.92 1.01 -8.84
CA ILE A 101 -13.30 1.64 -7.67
C ILE A 101 -14.44 2.11 -6.77
N ARG A 102 -14.55 1.51 -5.58
CA ARG A 102 -15.49 1.96 -4.55
C ARG A 102 -14.97 1.53 -3.19
N GLU A 103 -14.83 2.48 -2.29
CA GLU A 103 -14.47 2.23 -0.91
C GLU A 103 -15.72 2.07 -0.04
N PRO A 104 -15.60 1.39 1.12
CA PRO A 104 -16.64 1.40 2.15
C PRO A 104 -16.90 2.83 2.64
N ASN A 105 -18.13 3.08 3.09
CA ASN A 105 -18.48 4.36 3.69
C ASN A 105 -17.71 4.56 5.01
N VAL A 106 -17.14 5.75 5.19
CA VAL A 106 -16.53 6.19 6.46
C VAL A 106 -17.55 6.90 7.33
N GLU A 107 -17.27 7.02 8.64
CA GLU A 107 -18.10 7.81 9.54
C GLU A 107 -17.95 9.30 9.23
N LYS A 108 -19.04 10.06 9.41
CA LYS A 108 -19.00 11.50 9.19
C LYS A 108 -18.05 12.15 10.21
N PRO A 109 -17.04 12.91 9.78
CA PRO A 109 -16.16 13.60 10.71
C PRO A 109 -16.94 14.63 11.55
N PRO A 110 -16.57 14.83 12.83
CA PRO A 110 -17.23 15.78 13.72
C PRO A 110 -17.03 17.25 13.33
N GLN A 111 -16.05 17.53 12.47
CA GLN A 111 -15.74 18.88 11.99
C GLN A 111 -16.88 19.43 11.12
N PRO A 112 -17.38 20.66 11.40
CA PRO A 112 -18.57 21.18 10.72
C PRO A 112 -18.32 21.61 9.27
N ASP A 113 -17.09 21.91 8.89
CA ASP A 113 -16.74 22.51 7.60
C ASP A 113 -16.31 21.50 6.52
N VAL A 114 -16.44 20.20 6.82
CA VAL A 114 -16.07 19.12 5.90
C VAL A 114 -17.23 18.80 4.96
N LEU A 115 -16.97 18.81 3.65
CA LEU A 115 -17.96 18.39 2.66
C LEU A 115 -18.08 16.86 2.65
N TYR A 116 -19.11 16.34 3.33
CA TYR A 116 -19.37 14.90 3.45
C TYR A 116 -20.59 14.49 2.62
N ILE A 117 -20.41 13.53 1.70
CA ILE A 117 -21.43 13.07 0.75
C ILE A 117 -21.45 11.54 0.75
N ASP A 118 -22.61 10.96 1.09
CA ASP A 118 -22.92 9.53 0.94
C ASP A 118 -21.95 8.53 1.58
N GLY A 119 -21.16 8.94 2.58
CA GLY A 119 -20.16 8.07 3.18
C GLY A 119 -18.73 8.50 2.94
N HIS A 120 -18.49 9.58 2.21
CA HIS A 120 -17.14 10.01 1.86
C HIS A 120 -16.91 11.50 2.07
N VAL A 121 -15.68 11.86 2.43
CA VAL A 121 -15.25 13.25 2.55
C VAL A 121 -14.67 13.73 1.22
N VAL A 122 -15.17 14.83 0.68
CA VAL A 122 -14.52 15.51 -0.45
C VAL A 122 -13.31 16.26 0.11
N TYR A 123 -12.13 15.97 -0.42
CA TYR A 123 -10.88 16.59 0.03
C TYR A 123 -10.95 18.11 -0.01
N GLN A 124 -10.42 18.78 1.01
CA GLN A 124 -10.63 20.21 1.23
C GLN A 124 -10.21 21.06 0.03
N ASP A 125 -9.04 20.77 -0.55
CA ASP A 125 -8.53 21.46 -1.74
C ASP A 125 -9.37 21.19 -3.00
N PHE A 126 -10.19 20.13 -3.00
CA PHE A 126 -11.08 19.78 -4.10
C PHE A 126 -12.46 20.44 -4.00
N VAL A 127 -12.88 20.88 -2.81
CA VAL A 127 -14.25 21.39 -2.55
C VAL A 127 -14.61 22.58 -3.45
N SER A 128 -13.69 23.53 -3.65
CA SER A 128 -13.95 24.71 -4.49
C SER A 128 -14.20 24.33 -5.95
N THR A 129 -13.34 23.48 -6.52
CA THR A 129 -13.47 23.00 -7.90
C THR A 129 -14.72 22.12 -8.06
N PHE A 130 -14.98 21.23 -7.10
CA PHE A 130 -16.19 20.40 -7.05
C PHE A 130 -17.46 21.24 -7.17
N ASN A 131 -17.59 22.27 -6.33
CA ASN A 131 -18.76 23.14 -6.32
C ASN A 131 -18.89 23.98 -7.59
N ARG A 132 -17.79 24.56 -8.08
CA ARG A 132 -17.79 25.39 -9.30
C ARG A 132 -18.18 24.59 -10.54
N LEU A 133 -17.79 23.31 -10.61
CA LEU A 133 -18.18 22.40 -11.69
C LEU A 133 -19.67 21.98 -11.64
N GLY A 134 -20.39 22.28 -10.56
CA GLY A 134 -21.79 21.89 -10.39
C GLY A 134 -22.02 20.70 -9.44
N GLY A 135 -20.99 20.32 -8.68
CA GLY A 135 -21.04 19.28 -7.65
C GLY A 135 -21.51 17.93 -8.19
N ILE A 136 -22.37 17.25 -7.42
CA ILE A 136 -22.89 15.91 -7.75
C ILE A 136 -23.50 15.84 -9.16
N LYS A 137 -24.10 16.93 -9.67
CA LYS A 137 -24.74 16.92 -11.00
C LYS A 137 -23.74 16.74 -12.15
N VAL A 138 -22.49 17.15 -11.98
CA VAL A 138 -21.47 17.13 -13.03
C VAL A 138 -20.33 16.21 -12.66
N VAL A 139 -19.75 16.38 -11.46
CA VAL A 139 -18.62 15.58 -10.96
C VAL A 139 -19.07 14.18 -10.55
N GLY A 140 -20.31 14.06 -10.08
CA GLY A 140 -20.84 12.82 -9.50
C GLY A 140 -20.55 12.71 -8.00
N ARG A 141 -21.01 11.62 -7.40
CA ARG A 141 -20.75 11.31 -5.98
C ARG A 141 -19.31 10.82 -5.79
N PRO A 142 -18.66 11.12 -4.65
CA PRO A 142 -17.37 10.51 -4.31
C PRO A 142 -17.49 8.99 -4.20
N LEU A 143 -16.48 8.28 -4.69
CA LEU A 143 -16.36 6.83 -4.66
C LEU A 143 -15.29 6.34 -3.66
N THR A 144 -14.39 7.24 -3.26
CA THR A 144 -13.25 6.99 -2.39
C THR A 144 -13.01 8.20 -1.49
N GLU A 145 -12.24 8.01 -0.42
CA GLU A 145 -11.52 9.11 0.22
C GLU A 145 -10.41 9.63 -0.72
N ALA A 146 -9.83 10.78 -0.35
CA ALA A 146 -8.63 11.24 -1.03
C ALA A 146 -7.39 10.51 -0.50
N ARG A 147 -6.50 10.15 -1.42
CA ARG A 147 -5.27 9.43 -1.10
C ARG A 147 -4.07 10.08 -1.76
N TYR A 148 -2.90 9.86 -1.19
CA TYR A 148 -1.64 10.21 -1.84
C TYR A 148 -1.17 9.06 -2.74
N ASN A 149 -0.89 9.35 -4.01
CA ASN A 149 -0.30 8.43 -4.96
C ASN A 149 1.22 8.71 -5.07
N PRO A 150 2.08 7.89 -4.46
CA PRO A 150 3.53 8.13 -4.41
C PRO A 150 4.20 8.04 -5.78
N SER A 151 3.74 7.12 -6.65
CA SER A 151 4.29 6.96 -8.00
C SER A 151 4.07 8.18 -8.91
N LYS A 152 3.07 9.00 -8.57
CA LYS A 152 2.70 10.21 -9.31
C LYS A 152 2.92 11.50 -8.53
N ARG A 153 3.31 11.39 -7.26
CA ARG A 153 3.44 12.51 -6.32
C ARG A 153 2.24 13.44 -6.37
N ARG A 154 1.04 12.87 -6.20
CA ARG A 154 -0.22 13.62 -6.28
C ARG A 154 -1.22 13.12 -5.26
N PHE A 155 -2.06 14.01 -4.76
CA PHE A 155 -3.29 13.64 -4.06
C PHE A 155 -4.37 13.39 -5.11
N GLU A 156 -5.15 12.32 -4.95
CA GLU A 156 -6.20 11.96 -5.91
C GLU A 156 -7.46 11.46 -5.21
N GLN A 157 -8.61 11.74 -5.81
CA GLN A 157 -9.91 11.25 -5.35
C GLN A 157 -10.79 10.90 -6.54
N TYR A 158 -11.54 9.80 -6.43
CA TYR A 158 -12.37 9.27 -7.50
C TYR A 158 -13.85 9.60 -7.25
N PHE A 159 -14.54 10.06 -8.29
CA PHE A 159 -15.98 10.34 -8.28
C PHE A 159 -16.65 9.59 -9.43
N GLU A 160 -17.99 9.54 -9.43
CA GLU A 160 -18.74 8.80 -10.45
C GLU A 160 -18.38 9.25 -11.87
N ASN A 161 -18.33 10.55 -12.15
CA ASN A 161 -18.17 11.05 -13.53
C ASN A 161 -16.77 11.57 -13.84
N LEU A 162 -16.02 12.02 -12.82
CA LEU A 162 -14.69 12.61 -12.93
C LEU A 162 -13.79 12.11 -11.82
N GLY A 163 -12.48 12.22 -12.00
CA GLY A 163 -11.50 12.04 -10.93
C GLY A 163 -10.67 13.30 -10.79
N PHE A 164 -10.37 13.69 -9.57
CA PHE A 164 -9.55 14.88 -9.29
C PHE A 164 -8.17 14.47 -8.83
N TYR A 165 -7.18 15.28 -9.16
CA TYR A 165 -5.87 15.20 -8.55
C TYR A 165 -5.21 16.57 -8.38
N GLN A 166 -4.27 16.66 -7.45
CA GLN A 166 -3.40 17.81 -7.23
C GLN A 166 -1.97 17.31 -7.06
N ILE A 167 -1.01 17.90 -7.77
CA ILE A 167 0.38 17.49 -7.68
C ILE A 167 0.97 18.02 -6.37
N GLU A 168 1.83 17.23 -5.73
CA GLU A 168 2.57 17.66 -4.56
C GLU A 168 3.43 18.88 -4.88
N GLY A 169 3.26 19.96 -4.12
CA GLY A 169 3.91 21.24 -4.37
C GLY A 169 3.11 22.21 -5.24
N ASP A 170 1.99 21.80 -5.83
CA ASP A 170 1.05 22.74 -6.46
C ASP A 170 0.46 23.70 -5.41
N ALA A 171 -0.01 24.87 -5.86
CA ALA A 171 -0.70 25.79 -4.97
C ALA A 171 -1.98 25.12 -4.40
N ARG A 172 -2.35 25.47 -3.16
CA ARG A 172 -3.58 24.94 -2.55
C ARG A 172 -4.79 25.22 -3.43
N GLY A 173 -5.57 24.17 -3.70
CA GLY A 173 -6.75 24.23 -4.57
C GLY A 173 -6.47 24.27 -6.08
N GLU A 174 -5.22 24.07 -6.51
CA GLU A 174 -4.90 23.83 -7.93
C GLU A 174 -5.26 22.39 -8.30
N VAL A 175 -6.47 22.22 -8.87
CA VAL A 175 -7.06 20.91 -9.15
C VAL A 175 -7.05 20.59 -10.64
N HIS A 176 -6.52 19.41 -10.96
CA HIS A 176 -6.49 18.82 -12.28
C HIS A 176 -7.44 17.62 -12.36
N LEU A 177 -7.72 17.16 -13.58
CA LEU A 177 -8.65 16.05 -13.84
C LEU A 177 -7.93 14.78 -14.29
N LEU A 178 -8.23 13.65 -13.65
CA LEU A 178 -7.81 12.33 -14.09
C LEU A 178 -8.41 12.01 -15.47
N ALA A 179 -7.64 11.33 -16.31
CA ALA A 179 -7.98 11.06 -17.70
C ALA A 179 -8.96 9.88 -17.85
N TYR A 180 -10.16 9.98 -17.25
CA TYR A 180 -11.17 8.92 -17.26
C TYR A 180 -11.61 8.56 -18.69
N GLY A 181 -11.73 9.54 -19.58
CA GLY A 181 -12.12 9.30 -20.96
C GLY A 181 -11.04 8.53 -21.73
N VAL A 182 -9.76 8.83 -21.49
CA VAL A 182 -8.65 8.07 -22.07
C VAL A 182 -8.62 6.63 -21.53
N TRP A 183 -8.82 6.46 -20.22
CA TRP A 183 -8.90 5.13 -19.59
C TRP A 183 -10.02 4.28 -20.19
N LYS A 184 -11.22 4.84 -20.39
CA LYS A 184 -12.37 4.09 -20.91
C LYS A 184 -12.29 3.83 -22.41
N CYS A 185 -11.84 4.83 -23.17
CA CYS A 185 -11.79 4.72 -24.63
C CYS A 185 -10.65 3.80 -25.12
N ASP A 186 -9.58 3.72 -24.34
CA ASP A 186 -8.45 2.80 -24.55
C ASP A 186 -7.85 2.90 -25.98
N ALA A 187 -7.54 1.78 -26.63
CA ALA A 187 -6.88 1.70 -27.93
C ALA A 187 -7.62 2.43 -29.08
N SER A 188 -8.91 2.76 -28.89
CA SER A 188 -9.71 3.47 -29.88
C SER A 188 -9.38 4.97 -29.98
N CYS A 189 -8.76 5.55 -28.94
CA CYS A 189 -8.57 7.00 -28.83
C CYS A 189 -7.13 7.52 -29.10
N ARG A 190 -6.16 6.64 -29.41
CA ARG A 190 -4.78 6.92 -29.91
C ARG A 190 -4.04 8.16 -29.36
N GLN A 191 -4.32 8.55 -28.12
CA GLN A 191 -3.67 9.69 -27.45
C GLN A 191 -3.21 9.20 -26.07
N PRO A 192 -1.90 8.96 -25.85
CA PRO A 192 -1.42 8.70 -24.51
C PRO A 192 -1.70 9.96 -23.67
N PRO A 193 -2.34 9.84 -22.50
CA PRO A 193 -2.66 11.00 -21.67
C PRO A 193 -1.35 11.59 -21.12
N VAL A 194 -1.42 12.84 -20.65
CA VAL A 194 -0.31 13.43 -19.87
C VAL A 194 0.00 12.50 -18.70
N HIS A 195 1.29 12.20 -18.46
CA HIS A 195 1.71 11.17 -17.49
C HIS A 195 1.09 11.34 -16.10
N ASN A 196 0.81 12.58 -15.68
CA ASN A 196 0.23 12.90 -14.38
C ASN A 196 -1.30 12.86 -14.33
N ALA A 197 -1.99 12.64 -15.45
CA ALA A 197 -3.45 12.45 -15.50
C ALA A 197 -3.84 10.96 -15.64
N LEU A 198 -2.86 10.07 -15.82
CA LEU A 198 -3.09 8.63 -15.94
C LEU A 198 -3.88 8.08 -14.73
N VAL A 199 -4.92 7.31 -15.00
CA VAL A 199 -5.64 6.52 -14.00
C VAL A 199 -4.83 5.26 -13.72
N ILE A 200 -4.46 5.04 -12.46
CA ILE A 200 -3.77 3.82 -12.00
C ILE A 200 -4.73 3.08 -11.09
N LEU A 201 -5.32 2.00 -11.64
CA LEU A 201 -6.20 1.14 -10.85
C LEU A 201 -5.35 0.23 -9.97
N PRO A 202 -5.72 0.07 -8.69
CA PRO A 202 -5.06 -0.87 -7.83
C PRO A 202 -5.28 -2.31 -8.31
N LYS A 203 -4.37 -3.21 -7.94
CA LYS A 203 -4.59 -4.65 -8.10
C LYS A 203 -5.73 -5.11 -7.16
N ARG A 204 -6.16 -6.35 -7.32
CA ARG A 204 -7.16 -6.92 -6.40
C ARG A 204 -6.45 -7.46 -5.18
N VAL A 205 -6.95 -7.11 -4.00
CA VAL A 205 -6.55 -7.77 -2.75
C VAL A 205 -6.94 -9.24 -2.85
N ASP A 206 -5.99 -10.15 -2.62
CA ASP A 206 -6.30 -11.58 -2.53
C ASP A 206 -7.20 -11.81 -1.31
N VAL A 207 -8.21 -12.65 -1.46
CA VAL A 207 -9.22 -12.91 -0.42
C VAL A 207 -8.59 -13.33 0.92
N ARG A 208 -7.42 -13.99 0.89
CA ARG A 208 -6.71 -14.41 2.10
C ARG A 208 -6.10 -13.25 2.88
N PHE A 209 -5.87 -12.10 2.24
CA PHE A 209 -5.36 -10.88 2.86
C PHE A 209 -6.47 -9.90 3.27
N LEU A 210 -7.72 -10.14 2.87
CA LEU A 210 -8.80 -9.17 3.01
C LEU A 210 -9.04 -8.72 4.45
N ASP A 211 -9.09 -9.66 5.41
CA ASP A 211 -9.31 -9.33 6.83
C ASP A 211 -8.15 -8.53 7.42
N ALA A 212 -6.92 -8.80 6.98
CA ALA A 212 -5.74 -8.07 7.43
C ALA A 212 -5.74 -6.64 6.87
N VAL A 213 -6.01 -6.48 5.57
CA VAL A 213 -6.12 -5.16 4.94
C VAL A 213 -7.24 -4.33 5.55
N ASN A 214 -8.41 -4.93 5.81
CA ASN A 214 -9.52 -4.22 6.46
C ASN A 214 -9.20 -3.76 7.88
N ARG A 215 -8.35 -4.51 8.61
CA ARG A 215 -7.94 -4.16 9.97
C ARG A 215 -6.84 -3.10 10.00
N LEU A 216 -5.88 -3.20 9.07
CA LEU A 216 -4.75 -2.27 8.99
C LEU A 216 -5.15 -0.95 8.33
N ASP A 217 -6.17 -1.00 7.47
CA ASP A 217 -6.66 0.10 6.65
C ASP A 217 -5.71 0.54 5.52
N ILE A 218 -6.31 1.13 4.49
CA ILE A 218 -5.64 1.57 3.27
C ILE A 218 -4.65 2.71 3.52
N GLU A 219 -4.89 3.55 4.55
CA GLU A 219 -3.95 4.59 4.96
C GLU A 219 -2.59 4.02 5.40
N PHE A 220 -2.60 2.80 5.95
CA PHE A 220 -1.40 2.09 6.37
C PHE A 220 -0.81 1.25 5.26
N THR A 221 -1.61 0.37 4.64
CA THR A 221 -1.06 -0.57 3.64
C THR A 221 -0.76 0.10 2.30
N GLY A 222 -1.49 1.17 1.97
CA GLY A 222 -1.69 1.63 0.60
C GLY A 222 -2.46 0.60 -0.23
N VAL A 223 -2.48 0.76 -1.55
CA VAL A 223 -3.14 -0.21 -2.43
C VAL A 223 -2.23 -1.36 -2.86
N PRO A 224 -2.80 -2.54 -3.19
CA PRO A 224 -2.02 -3.63 -3.77
C PRO A 224 -1.48 -3.22 -5.15
N ILE A 225 -0.20 -3.48 -5.36
CA ILE A 225 0.50 -3.21 -6.63
C ILE A 225 0.87 -4.51 -7.37
N THR A 226 0.77 -5.67 -6.71
CA THR A 226 0.84 -7.00 -7.35
C THR A 226 -0.44 -7.81 -7.16
N ASP A 227 -0.62 -8.82 -8.00
CA ASP A 227 -1.47 -9.97 -7.66
C ASP A 227 -0.73 -10.83 -6.63
N ALA A 228 -1.42 -11.69 -5.88
CA ALA A 228 -0.76 -12.58 -4.93
C ALA A 228 -0.02 -13.73 -5.63
N TYR A 229 1.19 -14.03 -5.19
CA TYR A 229 2.05 -15.09 -5.75
C TYR A 229 2.74 -15.90 -4.65
N LEU A 230 3.26 -17.07 -5.01
CA LEU A 230 4.12 -17.85 -4.11
C LEU A 230 5.55 -17.31 -4.19
N ALA A 231 6.05 -16.75 -3.09
CA ALA A 231 7.42 -16.26 -2.97
C ALA A 231 8.44 -17.41 -2.83
N PRO A 232 9.74 -17.17 -3.11
CA PRO A 232 10.77 -18.22 -3.07
C PRO A 232 10.99 -18.88 -1.71
N ASP A 233 10.65 -18.19 -0.63
CA ASP A 233 10.72 -18.68 0.73
C ASP A 233 9.47 -19.47 1.16
N GLY A 234 8.55 -19.75 0.23
CA GLY A 234 7.38 -20.61 0.43
C GLY A 234 6.14 -19.88 0.94
N TYR A 235 6.22 -18.58 1.21
CA TYR A 235 5.08 -17.77 1.61
C TYR A 235 4.23 -17.36 0.41
N VAL A 236 2.91 -17.29 0.59
CA VAL A 236 2.07 -16.53 -0.32
C VAL A 236 2.25 -15.06 0.02
N GLU A 237 2.51 -14.25 -1.00
CA GLU A 237 2.89 -12.86 -0.88
C GLU A 237 2.01 -11.97 -1.75
N GLN A 238 1.65 -10.80 -1.24
CA GLN A 238 1.12 -9.70 -2.04
C GLN A 238 1.77 -8.38 -1.61
N VAL A 239 2.26 -7.64 -2.59
CA VAL A 239 2.91 -6.35 -2.37
C VAL A 239 1.88 -5.23 -2.47
N PHE A 240 1.87 -4.36 -1.45
CA PHE A 240 1.10 -3.12 -1.40
C PHE A 240 2.07 -1.93 -1.49
N GLU A 241 1.56 -0.71 -1.68
CA GLU A 241 2.41 0.48 -1.83
C GLU A 241 3.39 0.63 -0.66
N ASN A 242 2.91 0.44 0.58
CA ASN A 242 3.69 0.76 1.78
C ASN A 242 4.30 -0.46 2.46
N VAL A 243 3.64 -1.61 2.37
CA VAL A 243 4.00 -2.84 3.07
C VAL A 243 3.85 -4.06 2.17
N VAL A 244 4.45 -5.18 2.57
CA VAL A 244 4.30 -6.47 1.88
C VAL A 244 3.60 -7.42 2.84
N LEU A 245 2.46 -8.00 2.43
CA LEU A 245 1.73 -8.97 3.22
C LEU A 245 2.10 -10.38 2.80
N ILE A 246 2.33 -11.24 3.80
CA ILE A 246 2.66 -12.65 3.59
C ILE A 246 1.79 -13.56 4.46
N LEU A 247 1.57 -14.78 4.00
CA LEU A 247 0.98 -15.86 4.79
C LEU A 247 1.62 -17.19 4.45
N ASP A 248 1.67 -18.11 5.40
CA ASP A 248 2.07 -19.49 5.13
C ASP A 248 0.88 -20.21 4.47
N PRO A 249 1.03 -20.78 3.26
CA PRO A 249 -0.05 -21.52 2.60
C PRO A 249 -0.57 -22.71 3.41
N ASN A 250 0.22 -23.26 4.33
CA ASN A 250 -0.17 -24.34 5.23
C ASN A 250 -0.97 -23.84 6.46
N TYR A 251 -0.87 -22.54 6.78
CA TYR A 251 -1.55 -21.89 7.89
C TYR A 251 -2.21 -20.57 7.46
N PRO A 252 -3.18 -20.62 6.51
CA PRO A 252 -3.68 -19.43 5.83
C PRO A 252 -4.50 -18.48 6.71
N GLY A 253 -4.79 -18.86 7.96
CA GLY A 253 -5.54 -18.03 8.90
C GLY A 253 -4.74 -16.89 9.51
N ARG A 254 -3.47 -16.71 9.15
CA ARG A 254 -2.60 -15.66 9.69
C ARG A 254 -1.85 -14.94 8.58
N VAL A 255 -1.91 -13.62 8.62
CA VAL A 255 -1.24 -12.69 7.70
C VAL A 255 -0.26 -11.87 8.50
N PHE A 256 0.94 -11.73 7.96
CA PHE A 256 2.05 -10.99 8.54
C PHE A 256 2.54 -9.92 7.57
N LEU A 257 3.27 -8.95 8.09
CA LEU A 257 4.07 -8.07 7.26
C LEU A 257 5.44 -8.73 7.05
N ARG A 258 5.94 -8.65 5.82
CA ARG A 258 7.35 -8.95 5.55
C ARG A 258 8.22 -7.86 6.17
N PRO A 259 9.38 -8.19 6.77
CA PRO A 259 10.39 -7.22 7.20
C PRO A 259 11.05 -6.57 5.98
N VAL A 260 10.32 -5.66 5.33
CA VAL A 260 10.70 -5.06 4.05
C VAL A 260 12.00 -4.27 4.16
N ASN A 261 12.25 -3.63 5.31
CA ASN A 261 13.47 -2.85 5.52
C ASN A 261 14.72 -3.74 5.53
N GLU A 262 14.66 -4.91 6.15
CA GLU A 262 15.75 -5.90 6.07
C GLU A 262 16.00 -6.33 4.61
N LYS A 263 14.92 -6.60 3.85
CA LYS A 263 14.99 -7.02 2.44
C LYS A 263 15.56 -5.93 1.53
N LEU A 264 15.26 -4.67 1.83
CA LEU A 264 15.78 -3.50 1.12
C LEU A 264 17.21 -3.14 1.55
N GLY A 265 17.80 -3.85 2.53
CA GLY A 265 19.12 -3.55 3.05
C GLY A 265 19.19 -2.28 3.89
N ILE A 266 18.05 -1.81 4.42
CA ILE A 266 18.00 -0.71 5.38
C ILE A 266 18.52 -1.26 6.71
N LEU A 267 19.71 -0.80 7.10
CA LEU A 267 20.43 -1.30 8.26
C LEU A 267 20.01 -0.59 9.54
N HIS A 268 20.14 -1.30 10.66
CA HIS A 268 19.97 -0.71 11.97
C HIS A 268 21.00 0.40 12.21
N ALA A 269 20.54 1.54 12.73
CA ALA A 269 21.41 2.62 13.18
C ALA A 269 21.98 2.31 14.59
N PRO A 270 23.05 2.99 15.03
CA PRO A 270 23.52 2.89 16.41
C PRO A 270 22.43 3.27 17.42
N LEU A 271 22.43 2.64 18.60
CA LEU A 271 21.51 2.96 19.69
C LEU A 271 21.88 4.30 20.36
N SER A 272 20.87 5.03 20.83
CA SER A 272 21.04 6.30 21.56
C SER A 272 20.52 6.22 22.98
N PRO A 273 20.97 7.12 23.88
CA PRO A 273 20.35 7.28 25.20
C PRO A 273 18.93 7.88 25.10
N PRO A 274 18.13 7.81 26.19
CA PRO A 274 16.84 8.48 26.28
C PRO A 274 16.98 10.00 26.10
N SER A 275 16.11 10.57 25.26
CA SER A 275 15.94 12.01 25.14
C SER A 275 15.15 12.58 26.32
N GLU A 276 15.42 13.83 26.69
CA GLU A 276 14.62 14.60 27.66
C GLU A 276 13.39 15.27 27.01
N ASP A 277 13.24 15.19 25.69
CA ASP A 277 12.10 15.76 24.97
C ASP A 277 10.80 15.02 25.35
N PRO A 278 9.79 15.71 25.95
CA PRO A 278 8.54 15.08 26.33
C PRO A 278 7.69 14.59 25.15
N ASN A 279 8.00 14.98 23.92
CA ASN A 279 7.34 14.51 22.70
C ASN A 279 7.95 13.24 22.12
N LEU A 280 9.00 12.71 22.75
CA LEU A 280 9.66 11.48 22.36
C LEU A 280 9.43 10.42 23.43
N TYR A 281 9.04 9.23 22.99
CA TYR A 281 9.02 8.02 23.80
C TYR A 281 10.32 7.25 23.56
N PHE A 282 11.02 6.91 24.63
CA PHE A 282 12.21 6.07 24.54
C PHE A 282 11.84 4.59 24.50
N TYR A 283 12.18 3.91 23.40
CA TYR A 283 12.06 2.47 23.24
C TYR A 283 13.38 1.79 23.64
N PRO A 284 13.48 1.16 24.83
CA PRO A 284 14.73 0.57 25.31
C PRO A 284 15.07 -0.72 24.55
N ILE A 285 16.34 -0.88 24.16
CA ILE A 285 16.85 -2.10 23.52
C ILE A 285 17.93 -2.76 24.39
N GLN A 286 18.88 -1.98 24.90
CA GLN A 286 19.97 -2.48 25.73
C GLN A 286 20.32 -1.44 26.78
N GLU A 287 20.43 -1.80 28.06
CA GLU A 287 20.89 -0.96 29.18
C GLU A 287 20.99 0.57 28.92
N ASN A 288 19.89 1.29 29.10
CA ASN A 288 19.79 2.74 28.92
C ASN A 288 20.14 3.25 27.50
N LEU A 289 20.12 2.37 26.50
CA LEU A 289 20.26 2.65 25.08
C LEU A 289 19.10 2.02 24.29
N GLY A 290 18.67 2.70 23.23
CA GLY A 290 17.45 2.39 22.49
C GLY A 290 17.25 3.37 21.35
N TYR A 291 16.00 3.60 20.98
CA TYR A 291 15.63 4.63 20.01
C TYR A 291 14.54 5.54 20.55
N ASN A 292 14.59 6.82 20.18
CA ASN A 292 13.57 7.80 20.56
C ASN A 292 12.52 7.89 19.46
N ILE A 293 11.26 7.61 19.80
CA ILE A 293 10.13 7.56 18.88
C ILE A 293 9.22 8.77 19.13
N PRO A 294 8.88 9.58 18.12
CA PRO A 294 7.87 10.63 18.26
C PRO A 294 6.52 10.07 18.72
N ILE A 295 5.88 10.72 19.69
CA ILE A 295 4.55 10.32 20.17
C ILE A 295 3.53 10.25 19.02
N GLN A 296 3.66 11.14 18.02
CA GLN A 296 2.79 11.14 16.85
C GLN A 296 2.93 9.85 16.01
N PHE A 297 4.14 9.29 15.90
CA PHE A 297 4.37 8.00 15.25
C PHE A 297 3.82 6.85 16.08
N LEU A 298 3.95 6.89 17.40
CA LEU A 298 3.30 5.90 18.28
C LEU A 298 1.78 5.90 18.12
N ASN A 299 1.17 7.08 18.08
CA ASN A 299 -0.28 7.22 17.90
C ASN A 299 -0.72 6.67 16.54
N TYR A 300 0.00 7.03 15.47
CA TYR A 300 -0.23 6.47 14.14
C TYR A 300 -0.17 4.95 14.16
N MET A 301 0.94 4.37 14.63
CA MET A 301 1.09 2.91 14.70
C MET A 301 -0.01 2.27 15.53
N ALA A 302 -0.39 2.83 16.68
CA ALA A 302 -1.42 2.28 17.55
C ALA A 302 -2.79 2.16 16.85
N MET A 303 -3.13 3.08 15.94
CA MET A 303 -4.35 3.00 15.13
C MET A 303 -4.31 1.86 14.11
N HIS A 304 -3.12 1.44 13.69
CA HIS A 304 -2.89 0.43 12.65
C HIS A 304 -2.29 -0.89 13.17
N GLY A 305 -2.60 -1.25 14.43
CA GLY A 305 -2.21 -2.52 15.05
C GLY A 305 -0.93 -2.47 15.90
N GLY A 306 -0.33 -1.29 16.04
CA GLY A 306 0.74 -1.01 16.99
C GLY A 306 2.09 -1.63 16.63
N PRO A 307 3.01 -1.69 17.61
CA PRO A 307 4.34 -2.26 17.43
C PRO A 307 4.35 -3.73 17.00
N GLU A 308 3.25 -4.48 17.21
CA GLU A 308 3.13 -5.86 16.73
C GLU A 308 3.07 -5.94 15.19
N VAL A 309 2.59 -4.88 14.54
CA VAL A 309 2.49 -4.78 13.08
C VAL A 309 3.72 -4.08 12.50
N SER A 310 4.10 -2.92 13.02
CA SER A 310 5.24 -2.15 12.51
C SER A 310 6.59 -2.77 12.85
N GLY A 311 6.66 -3.52 13.95
CA GLY A 311 7.88 -4.05 14.54
C GLY A 311 8.66 -2.98 15.34
N PRO A 312 9.76 -3.38 16.00
CA PRO A 312 10.60 -2.44 16.75
C PRO A 312 11.26 -1.40 15.83
N PRO A 313 11.58 -0.20 16.36
CA PRO A 313 12.38 0.79 15.65
C PRO A 313 13.76 0.22 15.30
N ILE A 314 14.28 0.62 14.14
CA ILE A 314 15.61 0.21 13.65
C ILE A 314 16.57 1.40 13.53
N ASP A 315 16.08 2.63 13.65
CA ASP A 315 16.87 3.85 13.64
C ASP A 315 16.28 4.96 14.52
N GLU A 316 17.00 6.09 14.57
CA GLU A 316 16.53 7.32 15.23
C GLU A 316 15.60 8.12 14.32
N PHE A 317 14.75 8.93 14.97
CA PHE A 317 14.01 9.97 14.29
C PHE A 317 14.98 11.02 13.72
N THR A 318 14.93 11.23 12.41
CA THR A 318 15.86 12.08 11.68
C THR A 318 15.15 13.05 10.75
N GLU A 319 15.64 14.29 10.68
CA GLU A 319 15.24 15.25 9.65
C GLU A 319 15.88 14.86 8.32
N ILE A 320 15.05 14.63 7.30
CA ILE A 320 15.50 14.32 5.93
C ILE A 320 15.74 15.62 5.17
N ASP A 321 14.86 16.60 5.37
CA ASP A 321 14.94 17.98 4.85
C ASP A 321 14.14 18.93 5.77
N ASP A 322 13.97 20.19 5.34
CA ASP A 322 13.34 21.26 6.13
C ASP A 322 11.86 20.98 6.49
N THR A 323 11.18 20.07 5.80
CA THR A 323 9.74 19.78 5.99
C THR A 323 9.46 18.31 6.28
N THR A 324 10.44 17.43 6.08
CA THR A 324 10.26 15.99 6.16
C THR A 324 11.16 15.40 7.24
N SER A 325 10.57 14.66 8.16
CA SER A 325 11.31 13.83 9.13
C SER A 325 10.89 12.38 9.01
N ARG A 326 11.77 11.44 9.38
CA ARG A 326 11.57 10.01 9.19
C ARG A 326 12.06 9.18 10.36
N GLN A 327 11.40 8.06 10.59
CA GLN A 327 11.92 6.96 11.37
C GLN A 327 11.46 5.62 10.78
N CYS A 328 12.36 4.65 10.76
CA CYS A 328 12.14 3.31 10.28
C CYS A 328 11.95 2.30 11.42
N PHE A 329 11.05 1.36 11.17
CA PHE A 329 10.73 0.20 11.99
C PHE A 329 11.07 -1.07 11.22
N THR A 330 10.82 -2.25 11.77
CA THR A 330 11.20 -3.50 11.08
C THR A 330 10.43 -3.69 9.76
N ASN A 331 9.13 -3.34 9.74
CA ASN A 331 8.23 -3.66 8.63
C ASN A 331 7.83 -2.45 7.77
N LEU A 332 8.21 -1.22 8.16
CA LEU A 332 7.88 0.00 7.43
C LEU A 332 8.75 1.18 7.90
N CYS A 333 8.72 2.29 7.17
CA CYS A 333 9.20 3.58 7.65
C CYS A 333 8.06 4.60 7.66
N LEU A 334 8.01 5.46 8.67
CA LEU A 334 7.06 6.56 8.75
C LEU A 334 7.77 7.87 8.45
N GLU A 335 7.09 8.72 7.69
CA GLU A 335 7.49 10.10 7.45
C GLU A 335 6.47 11.07 8.02
N LYS A 336 6.99 12.15 8.59
CA LYS A 336 6.23 13.33 9.00
C LYS A 336 6.51 14.45 8.00
N HIS A 337 5.45 15.06 7.48
CA HIS A 337 5.47 16.14 6.50
C HIS A 337 4.80 17.38 7.11
N ASP A 338 5.59 18.39 7.46
CA ASP A 338 5.15 19.58 8.21
C ASP A 338 4.44 20.64 7.34
N ASP A 339 4.50 20.51 6.02
CA ASP A 339 3.85 21.38 5.03
C ASP A 339 2.46 20.87 4.60
N LEU A 340 2.13 19.63 4.96
CA LEU A 340 0.86 18.98 4.63
C LEU A 340 -0.21 19.18 5.71
N GLU A 341 -1.47 18.99 5.33
CA GLU A 341 -2.58 18.98 6.28
C GLU A 341 -2.49 17.79 7.24
N GLU A 342 -3.07 17.92 8.44
CA GLU A 342 -2.95 16.92 9.51
C GLU A 342 -3.27 15.49 9.05
N ALA A 343 -4.31 15.32 8.21
CA ALA A 343 -4.71 14.02 7.65
C ALA A 343 -3.64 13.34 6.78
N PHE A 344 -2.71 14.11 6.20
CA PHE A 344 -1.62 13.61 5.36
C PHE A 344 -0.24 13.85 5.97
N SER A 345 -0.19 14.42 7.18
CA SER A 345 1.05 14.84 7.83
C SER A 345 1.91 13.66 8.28
N ILE A 346 1.33 12.47 8.49
CA ILE A 346 2.06 11.24 8.79
C ILE A 346 1.67 10.18 7.77
N ARG A 347 2.67 9.62 7.09
CA ARG A 347 2.43 8.57 6.10
C ARG A 347 3.54 7.52 6.10
N PRO A 348 3.23 6.25 5.83
CA PRO A 348 4.25 5.26 5.57
C PRO A 348 4.98 5.57 4.25
N MET A 349 6.27 5.25 4.20
CA MET A 349 7.00 5.24 2.95
C MET A 349 6.46 4.15 2.01
N ALA A 350 6.40 4.45 0.72
CA ALA A 350 5.93 3.54 -0.31
C ALA A 350 6.99 2.48 -0.70
N LEU A 351 7.43 1.68 0.28
CA LEU A 351 8.53 0.73 0.16
C LEU A 351 8.24 -0.46 -0.77
N GLY A 352 6.97 -0.76 -1.04
CA GLY A 352 6.58 -1.85 -1.92
C GLY A 352 7.08 -1.70 -3.35
N TYR A 353 7.14 -0.46 -3.86
CA TYR A 353 7.70 -0.20 -5.20
C TYR A 353 9.19 -0.57 -5.26
N GLN A 354 9.96 -0.20 -4.24
CA GLN A 354 11.39 -0.54 -4.16
C GLN A 354 11.58 -2.05 -3.98
N TYR A 355 10.71 -2.69 -3.19
CA TYR A 355 10.76 -4.12 -2.94
C TYR A 355 10.62 -4.94 -4.23
N ILE A 356 9.69 -4.56 -5.12
CA ILE A 356 9.49 -5.22 -6.42
C ILE A 356 10.74 -5.07 -7.33
N GLU A 357 11.45 -3.94 -7.27
CA GLU A 357 12.65 -3.73 -8.08
C GLU A 357 13.77 -4.71 -7.70
N ILE A 358 13.92 -5.02 -6.41
CA ILE A 358 14.90 -6.01 -5.93
C ILE A 358 14.52 -7.42 -6.37
N ASP A 359 13.25 -7.79 -6.28
CA ASP A 359 12.79 -9.11 -6.72
C ASP A 359 12.95 -9.28 -8.24
N ALA A 360 12.65 -8.24 -9.02
CA ALA A 360 12.80 -8.24 -10.48
C ALA A 360 14.27 -8.33 -10.92
N THR A 361 15.19 -7.66 -10.21
CA THR A 361 16.63 -7.69 -10.49
C THR A 361 17.32 -8.97 -10.01
N SER A 362 16.74 -9.67 -9.04
CA SER A 362 17.19 -11.00 -8.58
C SER A 362 16.89 -12.13 -9.58
N GLY A 363 16.23 -11.83 -10.71
CA GLY A 363 15.98 -12.78 -11.79
C GLY A 363 14.93 -13.84 -11.46
N ILE A 364 14.17 -13.67 -10.36
CA ILE A 364 13.08 -14.54 -9.99
C ILE A 364 11.80 -13.88 -10.51
N PRO A 365 11.17 -14.37 -11.60
CA PRO A 365 9.85 -13.87 -11.97
C PRO A 365 8.90 -14.10 -10.80
N ASN A 366 8.01 -13.13 -10.53
CA ASN A 366 6.86 -13.32 -9.64
C ASN A 366 6.38 -14.76 -9.78
N GLY A 367 6.42 -15.52 -8.68
CA GLY A 367 6.08 -16.94 -8.71
C GLY A 367 4.71 -17.16 -9.37
N PRO A 368 4.40 -18.40 -9.82
CA PRO A 368 3.09 -18.65 -10.40
C PRO A 368 1.98 -18.08 -9.50
N PRO A 369 0.94 -17.44 -10.08
CA PRO A 369 -0.14 -16.86 -9.30
C PRO A 369 -0.60 -17.87 -8.26
N ALA A 370 -0.69 -17.43 -7.01
CA ALA A 370 -1.02 -18.34 -5.92
C ALA A 370 -2.40 -18.96 -6.24
N GLN A 371 -2.44 -20.27 -6.47
CA GLN A 371 -3.68 -20.92 -6.87
C GLN A 371 -4.73 -20.72 -5.76
N PRO A 372 -5.97 -20.34 -6.09
CA PRO A 372 -7.03 -20.32 -5.11
C PRO A 372 -7.14 -21.75 -4.55
N THR A 373 -7.12 -21.88 -3.22
CA THR A 373 -7.46 -23.13 -2.54
C THR A 373 -8.77 -23.63 -3.14
N PRO A 374 -8.90 -24.93 -3.49
CA PRO A 374 -10.15 -25.46 -4.00
C PRO A 374 -11.25 -25.04 -3.03
N GLN A 375 -12.20 -24.23 -3.50
CA GLN A 375 -13.41 -23.97 -2.75
C GLN A 375 -13.95 -25.35 -2.39
N VAL A 376 -14.02 -25.66 -1.11
CA VAL A 376 -14.81 -26.79 -0.63
C VAL A 376 -16.21 -26.47 -1.14
N GLN A 377 -16.57 -27.09 -2.25
CA GLN A 377 -17.91 -27.04 -2.78
C GLN A 377 -18.77 -27.64 -1.69
N THR A 378 -19.46 -26.77 -0.94
CA THR A 378 -20.58 -27.15 -0.11
C THR A 378 -21.69 -27.60 -1.03
N THR A 379 -21.55 -28.83 -1.53
CA THR A 379 -22.67 -29.59 -2.04
C THR A 379 -23.60 -29.81 -0.84
N PRO A 380 -24.91 -29.54 -0.95
CA PRO A 380 -25.83 -29.87 0.12
C PRO A 380 -25.89 -31.39 0.24
N GLN A 381 -25.27 -31.94 1.28
CA GLN A 381 -25.34 -33.37 1.55
C GLN A 381 -26.70 -33.70 2.18
N PRO A 382 -27.51 -34.60 1.61
CA PRO A 382 -28.73 -35.06 2.26
C PRO A 382 -28.38 -35.90 3.48
N GLN A 383 -28.95 -35.54 4.63
CA GLN A 383 -28.91 -36.35 5.84
C GLN A 383 -29.61 -37.69 5.59
N ASN A 384 -28.87 -38.78 5.76
CA ASN A 384 -29.26 -40.07 6.36
C ASN A 384 -28.54 -41.23 5.68
N GLN A 385 -27.49 -41.79 6.32
CA GLN A 385 -27.28 -43.24 6.36
C GLN A 385 -26.26 -43.61 7.46
N PRO A 386 -26.42 -44.78 8.12
CA PRO A 386 -25.64 -45.14 9.30
C PRO A 386 -24.25 -45.69 8.96
N LEU A 387 -23.33 -45.45 9.89
CA LEU A 387 -21.95 -45.91 9.91
C LEU A 387 -21.86 -47.46 9.86
N ALA A 388 -21.19 -47.99 8.83
CA ALA A 388 -20.70 -49.36 8.83
C ALA A 388 -19.18 -49.34 8.63
N GLU A 389 -18.51 -50.06 9.52
CA GLU A 389 -17.07 -50.26 9.63
C GLU A 389 -16.45 -50.78 8.34
N GLN A 390 -15.37 -50.15 7.88
CA GLN A 390 -14.28 -50.84 7.19
C GLN A 390 -12.94 -50.27 7.64
N THR A 391 -12.28 -51.07 8.46
CA THR A 391 -10.90 -50.95 8.93
C THR A 391 -9.99 -51.51 7.84
N GLU A 392 -9.24 -50.69 7.12
CA GLU A 392 -8.04 -51.14 6.41
C GLU A 392 -6.90 -50.14 6.61
N ALA A 393 -5.84 -50.64 7.24
CA ALA A 393 -4.66 -49.91 7.63
C ALA A 393 -3.80 -49.54 6.41
N TYR A 394 -3.62 -48.25 6.18
CA TYR A 394 -2.47 -47.74 5.45
C TYR A 394 -1.38 -47.40 6.46
N GLN A 395 -0.43 -48.31 6.65
CA GLN A 395 0.86 -47.98 7.26
C GLN A 395 1.67 -47.18 6.24
N ALA A 396 1.54 -45.85 6.28
CA ALA A 396 2.57 -44.98 5.76
C ALA A 396 3.56 -44.70 6.90
N SER A 397 4.78 -45.20 6.78
CA SER A 397 5.90 -44.78 7.62
C SER A 397 6.20 -43.30 7.35
N THR A 398 5.55 -42.41 8.10
CA THR A 398 5.98 -41.02 8.26
C THR A 398 7.26 -41.02 9.09
N MET A 399 8.38 -40.61 8.49
CA MET A 399 9.48 -40.08 9.29
C MET A 399 8.94 -38.80 9.93
N VAL A 400 8.69 -38.85 11.23
CA VAL A 400 8.25 -37.70 12.00
C VAL A 400 9.52 -36.99 12.46
N SER A 401 9.71 -35.73 12.04
CA SER A 401 10.76 -34.88 12.58
C SER A 401 10.38 -34.47 14.00
N GLU A 402 11.31 -34.56 14.94
CA GLU A 402 11.05 -34.26 16.36
C GLU A 402 11.29 -32.76 16.59
N ILE A 403 10.22 -32.00 16.81
CA ILE A 403 10.33 -30.58 17.20
C ILE A 403 10.52 -30.47 18.71
N SER A 404 11.56 -29.73 19.12
CA SER A 404 11.80 -29.42 20.53
C SER A 404 11.98 -27.93 20.74
N ILE A 405 11.62 -27.47 21.94
CA ILE A 405 11.67 -26.06 22.32
C ILE A 405 12.42 -25.89 23.64
N GLU A 406 13.29 -24.89 23.69
CA GLU A 406 13.97 -24.47 24.91
C GLU A 406 13.55 -23.04 25.26
N VAL A 407 13.21 -22.82 26.52
CA VAL A 407 12.78 -21.53 27.05
C VAL A 407 13.75 -21.11 28.14
N SER A 408 14.23 -19.88 28.07
CA SER A 408 15.13 -19.29 29.06
C SER A 408 14.66 -17.87 29.40
N GLN A 409 15.01 -17.42 30.60
CA GLN A 409 14.63 -16.10 31.10
C GLN A 409 15.82 -15.43 31.77
N ILE A 410 15.89 -14.09 31.72
CA ILE A 410 17.08 -13.36 32.21
C ILE A 410 17.24 -13.46 33.72
N SER A 411 16.14 -13.51 34.49
CA SER A 411 16.19 -13.63 35.96
C SER A 411 15.03 -14.44 36.53
N GLU A 412 15.26 -15.26 37.55
CA GLU A 412 14.19 -15.92 38.32
C GLU A 412 13.43 -14.96 39.24
N MET A 413 14.05 -13.82 39.57
CA MET A 413 13.51 -12.79 40.47
C MET A 413 13.61 -11.41 39.82
N VAL A 414 12.48 -10.71 39.69
CA VAL A 414 12.38 -9.43 38.97
C VAL A 414 11.78 -8.36 39.88
N ALA A 415 12.34 -7.15 39.88
CA ALA A 415 11.78 -6.05 40.67
C ALA A 415 10.44 -5.56 40.06
N PRO A 416 9.50 -4.99 40.85
CA PRO A 416 8.18 -4.55 40.34
C PRO A 416 8.22 -3.51 39.20
N ASN A 417 9.34 -2.79 39.05
CA ASN A 417 9.58 -1.77 38.04
C ASN A 417 10.53 -2.22 36.92
N GLN A 418 10.89 -3.50 36.87
CA GLN A 418 11.81 -4.07 35.88
C GLN A 418 11.05 -5.01 34.94
N GLY A 419 11.34 -4.90 33.63
CA GLY A 419 10.83 -5.83 32.63
C GLY A 419 11.52 -7.19 32.69
N GLN A 420 10.93 -8.20 32.05
CA GLN A 420 11.48 -9.55 31.98
C GLN A 420 11.55 -10.00 30.53
N GLU A 421 12.71 -10.47 30.07
CA GLU A 421 12.85 -11.07 28.75
C GLU A 421 12.83 -12.59 28.84
N VAL A 422 12.06 -13.19 27.93
CA VAL A 422 12.00 -14.63 27.70
C VAL A 422 12.52 -14.91 26.30
N THR A 423 13.55 -15.75 26.22
CA THR A 423 14.15 -16.21 24.96
C THR A 423 13.71 -17.64 24.69
N VAL A 424 13.25 -17.87 23.46
CA VAL A 424 12.79 -19.17 22.98
C VAL A 424 13.71 -19.63 21.86
N THR A 425 14.24 -20.83 21.98
CA THR A 425 15.00 -21.51 20.91
C THR A 425 14.18 -22.69 20.42
N VAL A 426 14.01 -22.80 19.09
CA VAL A 426 13.27 -23.90 18.47
C VAL A 426 14.22 -24.78 17.68
N PHE A 427 14.09 -26.09 17.86
CA PHE A 427 14.85 -27.11 17.14
C PHE A 427 13.92 -28.07 16.40
N GLU A 428 14.38 -28.60 15.28
CA GLU A 428 13.81 -29.73 14.55
C GLU A 428 14.95 -30.71 14.29
N ASP A 429 14.79 -31.96 14.74
CA ASP A 429 15.84 -32.99 14.70
C ASP A 429 17.18 -32.52 15.30
N GLY A 430 17.08 -31.72 16.38
CA GLY A 430 18.23 -31.16 17.09
C GLY A 430 18.95 -30.01 16.37
N LYS A 431 18.41 -29.49 15.27
CA LYS A 431 18.96 -28.32 14.54
C LYS A 431 18.09 -27.09 14.76
N PRO A 432 18.68 -25.90 14.95
CA PRO A 432 17.91 -24.68 15.11
C PRO A 432 17.06 -24.40 13.86
N VAL A 433 15.81 -24.02 14.08
CA VAL A 433 14.85 -23.74 13.01
C VAL A 433 14.53 -22.25 13.02
N ARG A 434 14.80 -21.59 11.90
CA ARG A 434 14.41 -20.20 11.66
C ARG A 434 12.94 -20.10 11.25
N MET A 435 12.37 -18.91 11.37
CA MET A 435 11.01 -18.55 10.94
C MET A 435 9.89 -19.30 11.69
N VAL A 436 10.16 -19.81 12.89
CA VAL A 436 9.12 -20.35 13.78
C VAL A 436 8.66 -19.24 14.70
N GLU A 437 7.35 -19.05 14.84
CA GLU A 437 6.76 -18.02 15.69
C GLU A 437 6.08 -18.65 16.92
N PRO A 438 6.74 -18.62 18.09
CA PRO A 438 6.10 -18.94 19.34
C PRO A 438 5.07 -17.89 19.75
N ASP A 439 4.07 -18.31 20.51
CA ASP A 439 3.26 -17.42 21.33
C ASP A 439 3.59 -17.61 22.81
N ILE A 440 3.49 -16.54 23.58
CA ILE A 440 3.71 -16.54 25.03
C ILE A 440 2.46 -16.02 25.72
N THR A 441 1.86 -16.87 26.55
CA THR A 441 0.67 -16.53 27.35
C THR A 441 1.06 -16.32 28.80
N VAL A 442 1.03 -15.09 29.28
CA VAL A 442 1.26 -14.74 30.69
C VAL A 442 -0.06 -14.76 31.48
N THR A 443 -0.01 -15.26 32.71
CA THR A 443 -1.10 -15.17 33.68
C THR A 443 -0.76 -14.07 34.68
N LEU A 444 -1.55 -13.02 34.69
CA LEU A 444 -1.39 -11.85 35.55
C LEU A 444 -1.83 -12.16 37.00
N PRO A 445 -1.42 -11.34 37.98
CA PRO A 445 -1.77 -11.55 39.39
C PRO A 445 -3.28 -11.58 39.69
N ASP A 446 -4.09 -10.94 38.83
CA ASP A 446 -5.56 -10.93 38.92
C ASP A 446 -6.20 -12.20 38.33
N GLY A 447 -5.40 -13.13 37.80
CA GLY A 447 -5.84 -14.36 37.14
C GLY A 447 -6.16 -14.19 35.65
N ASN A 448 -6.14 -12.96 35.11
CA ASN A 448 -6.35 -12.73 33.69
C ASN A 448 -5.15 -13.23 32.89
N LYS A 449 -5.43 -13.80 31.71
CA LYS A 449 -4.39 -14.27 30.80
C LYS A 449 -4.24 -13.29 29.65
N ARG A 450 -2.99 -13.01 29.27
CA ARG A 450 -2.65 -12.25 28.07
C ARG A 450 -1.71 -13.07 27.21
N THR A 451 -2.05 -13.20 25.94
CA THR A 451 -1.23 -13.90 24.96
C THR A 451 -0.56 -12.86 24.08
N HIS A 452 0.74 -13.01 23.90
CA HIS A 452 1.59 -12.21 23.03
C HIS A 452 2.24 -13.13 22.02
N TYR A 453 2.55 -12.61 20.84
CA TYR A 453 3.25 -13.36 19.80
C TYR A 453 4.69 -12.86 19.72
N MET A 454 5.62 -13.79 19.58
CA MET A 454 7.04 -13.48 19.45
C MET A 454 7.38 -13.30 17.97
N ASN A 455 8.45 -12.56 17.68
CA ASN A 455 9.00 -12.51 16.32
C ASN A 455 9.38 -13.92 15.83
N PRO A 456 9.45 -14.17 14.51
CA PRO A 456 9.98 -15.43 14.00
C PRO A 456 11.41 -15.68 14.49
N THR A 457 11.73 -16.96 14.75
CA THR A 457 13.09 -17.36 15.12
C THR A 457 14.11 -16.98 14.05
N ARG A 458 15.29 -16.54 14.47
CA ARG A 458 16.40 -16.16 13.59
C ARG A 458 17.14 -17.39 13.07
N GLU A 459 18.23 -17.21 12.32
CA GLU A 459 19.06 -18.31 11.79
C GLU A 459 19.59 -19.26 12.87
N ASN A 460 19.80 -18.76 14.08
CA ASN A 460 20.21 -19.56 15.24
C ASN A 460 19.02 -20.25 15.95
N GLY A 461 17.81 -20.18 15.40
CA GLY A 461 16.60 -20.76 15.96
C GLY A 461 16.01 -19.97 17.12
N GLN A 462 16.48 -18.75 17.40
CA GLN A 462 16.08 -17.97 18.58
C GLN A 462 15.15 -16.81 18.26
N THR A 463 14.21 -16.56 19.16
CA THR A 463 13.42 -15.33 19.25
C THR A 463 13.25 -14.94 20.72
N SER A 464 12.98 -13.67 21.00
CA SER A 464 12.76 -13.20 22.37
C SER A 464 11.56 -12.27 22.48
N TYR A 465 11.01 -12.21 23.69
CA TYR A 465 9.87 -11.37 24.04
C TYR A 465 10.12 -10.74 25.40
N THR A 466 9.90 -9.44 25.48
CA THR A 466 10.12 -8.66 26.70
C THR A 466 8.79 -8.24 27.30
N PHE A 467 8.46 -8.80 28.47
CA PHE A 467 7.38 -8.32 29.31
C PHE A 467 7.71 -6.95 29.88
N ALA A 468 6.75 -6.03 29.80
CA ALA A 468 6.78 -4.80 30.57
C ALA A 468 6.77 -5.08 32.09
N PRO A 469 7.26 -4.15 32.93
CA PRO A 469 7.23 -4.31 34.38
C PRO A 469 5.84 -4.61 34.94
N PHE A 470 5.75 -5.59 35.83
CA PHE A 470 4.52 -5.87 36.58
C PHE A 470 4.60 -5.25 37.98
N ASN A 471 3.82 -4.21 38.21
CA ASN A 471 3.68 -3.62 39.53
C ASN A 471 2.80 -4.51 40.42
N ALA A 472 3.43 -5.50 41.07
CA ALA A 472 2.79 -6.46 41.96
C ALA A 472 3.55 -6.57 43.31
N PRO A 473 2.90 -7.04 44.40
CA PRO A 473 3.56 -7.24 45.68
C PRO A 473 4.74 -8.21 45.61
N SER A 474 5.76 -8.00 46.46
CA SER A 474 6.87 -8.94 46.62
C SER A 474 6.37 -10.34 46.99
N GLY A 475 6.91 -11.38 46.35
CA GLY A 475 6.46 -12.77 46.45
C GLY A 475 5.40 -13.17 45.42
N THR A 476 4.95 -12.27 44.53
CA THR A 476 3.99 -12.62 43.48
C THR A 476 4.63 -13.50 42.40
N VAL A 477 4.02 -14.64 42.08
CA VAL A 477 4.45 -15.52 40.99
C VAL A 477 3.77 -15.10 39.69
N ILE A 478 4.56 -14.83 38.65
CA ILE A 478 4.07 -14.59 37.29
C ILE A 478 4.35 -15.86 36.48
N SER A 479 3.29 -16.60 36.15
CA SER A 479 3.40 -17.79 35.31
C SER A 479 3.16 -17.43 33.84
N TYR A 480 3.96 -18.01 32.95
CA TYR A 480 3.78 -17.87 31.52
C TYR A 480 3.90 -19.21 30.80
N LYS A 481 3.25 -19.31 29.64
CA LYS A 481 3.26 -20.50 28.80
C LYS A 481 3.71 -20.12 27.41
N VAL A 482 4.87 -20.61 26.99
CA VAL A 482 5.33 -20.49 25.60
C VAL A 482 4.77 -21.67 24.83
N CYS A 483 4.24 -21.44 23.63
CA CYS A 483 3.81 -22.49 22.73
C CYS A 483 4.37 -22.29 21.31
N VAL A 484 4.78 -23.38 20.68
CA VAL A 484 5.16 -23.45 19.27
C VAL A 484 4.24 -24.43 18.56
N SER A 485 3.80 -24.09 17.35
CA SER A 485 2.97 -24.96 16.52
C SER A 485 3.83 -25.62 15.44
N ALA A 486 3.82 -26.95 15.43
CA ALA A 486 4.54 -27.78 14.47
C ALA A 486 3.58 -28.35 13.41
N PRO A 487 4.00 -28.45 12.14
CA PRO A 487 3.27 -29.26 11.16
C PRO A 487 3.19 -30.71 11.65
N PHE A 488 1.98 -31.28 11.63
CA PHE A 488 1.68 -32.69 11.92
C PHE A 488 1.80 -33.17 13.37
N GLU A 489 2.54 -32.51 14.26
CA GLU A 489 2.69 -32.92 15.67
C GLU A 489 1.81 -32.12 16.66
N GLY A 490 1.15 -31.05 16.21
CA GLY A 490 0.29 -30.22 17.05
C GLY A 490 1.05 -29.08 17.75
N ARG A 491 0.58 -28.67 18.92
CA ARG A 491 1.10 -27.50 19.64
C ARG A 491 1.92 -27.95 20.85
N PHE A 492 3.20 -27.63 20.85
CA PHE A 492 4.12 -27.88 21.95
C PHE A 492 4.16 -26.67 22.86
N CYS A 493 3.98 -26.87 24.16
CA CYS A 493 4.00 -25.77 25.10
C CYS A 493 4.88 -26.07 26.32
N ILE A 494 5.69 -25.09 26.72
CA ILE A 494 6.40 -25.07 28.00
C ILE A 494 5.72 -24.05 28.90
N LEU A 495 5.44 -24.47 30.13
CA LEU A 495 4.97 -23.60 31.21
C LEU A 495 6.14 -23.31 32.13
N ASP A 496 6.36 -22.03 32.43
CA ASP A 496 7.38 -21.59 33.37
C ASP A 496 6.90 -20.36 34.17
N HIS A 497 7.76 -19.82 35.04
CA HIS A 497 7.42 -18.73 35.94
C HIS A 497 8.65 -17.95 36.43
N TYR A 498 8.39 -16.74 36.93
CA TYR A 498 9.33 -15.95 37.72
C TYR A 498 8.62 -15.26 38.88
N ILE A 499 9.40 -14.73 39.82
CA ILE A 499 8.87 -14.12 41.05
C ILE A 499 9.14 -12.61 41.04
N ILE A 500 8.12 -11.82 41.37
CA ILE A 500 8.30 -10.41 41.68
C ILE A 500 8.91 -10.31 43.08
N TRP A 501 10.11 -9.74 43.20
CA TRP A 501 10.84 -9.65 44.46
C TRP A 501 11.38 -8.25 44.71
N THR A 502 11.03 -7.68 45.86
CA THR A 502 11.65 -6.44 46.36
C THR A 502 12.69 -6.83 47.41
N ASN A 503 13.96 -6.48 47.17
CA ASN A 503 14.99 -6.66 48.18
C ASN A 503 14.70 -5.68 49.34
N PRO A 504 14.61 -6.15 50.60
CA PRO A 504 14.25 -5.32 51.76
C PRO A 504 15.28 -4.23 52.07
#